data_AF-A0A523E6A3-F1
#
_entry.id   AF-A0A523E6A3-F1
#
_cell.length_a   1.000
_cell.length_b   1.000
_cell.length_c   1.000
_cell.angle_alpha   90.00
_cell.angle_beta   90.00
_cell.angle_gamma   90.00
#
_symmetry.space_group_name_H-M   'P 1'
#
loop_
_entity.id
_entity.type
_entity.pdbx_description
1 polymer ?
#
loop_
_entity_poly.entity_id
_entity_poly.type
_entity_poly.pdbx_seq_one_letter_code
_entity_poly.pdbx_strand_id
1 'polypeptide(L)' 'MRPKLPKISLALMAVFLIGGSAALLVEWPPGPKNLDWGVWIVVYFGYVYVVGASLFYVKTGK' A
#
# COMPACT_ATOMS: atom_id res chain seq x y z
N MET A 1 -14.60 7.90 26.38
CA MET A 1 -14.00 8.60 25.22
C MET A 1 -14.54 7.96 23.96
N ARG A 2 -15.20 8.68 23.05
CA ARG A 2 -15.60 8.09 21.76
C ARG A 2 -14.36 7.95 20.89
N PRO A 3 -14.01 6.75 20.37
CA PRO A 3 -12.90 6.60 19.46
C PRO A 3 -13.14 7.47 18.23
N LYS A 4 -12.17 8.34 17.90
CA LYS A 4 -12.21 9.13 16.67
C LYS A 4 -11.84 8.20 15.51
N LEU A 5 -12.64 8.21 14.45
CA LEU A 5 -12.39 7.39 13.27
C LEU A 5 -11.01 7.75 12.68
N PRO A 6 -10.10 6.78 12.44
CA PRO A 6 -8.77 7.03 11.91
C PRO A 6 -8.85 7.27 10.39
N LYS A 7 -9.37 8.43 10.00
CA LYS A 7 -9.67 8.78 8.60
C LYS A 7 -8.44 8.67 7.68
N ILE A 8 -7.26 9.03 8.16
CA ILE A 8 -6.02 9.02 7.37
C ILE A 8 -5.59 7.58 7.09
N SER A 9 -5.56 6.72 8.12
CA SER A 9 -5.23 5.31 7.96
C SER A 9 -6.23 4.59 7.05
N LEU A 10 -7.53 4.92 7.15
CA LEU A 10 -8.55 4.40 6.23
C LEU A 10 -8.34 4.85 4.79
N ALA A 11 -8.01 6.13 4.56
CA ALA A 11 -7.73 6.65 3.22
C ALA A 11 -6.47 6.00 2.62
N LEU A 12 -5.41 5.89 3.41
CA LEU A 12 -4.16 5.20 3.05
C LEU A 12 -4.44 3.73 2.69
N MET A 13 -5.22 3.02 3.50
CA MET A 13 -5.59 1.64 3.24
C MET A 13 -6.44 1.48 1.97
N ALA A 14 -7.36 2.41 1.71
CA ALA A 14 -8.14 2.43 0.48
C ALA A 14 -7.27 2.64 -0.77
N VAL A 15 -6.29 3.55 -0.71
CA VAL A 15 -5.34 3.77 -1.81
C VAL A 15 -4.50 2.50 -2.06
N PHE A 16 -4.02 1.85 -1.00
CA PHE A 16 -3.27 0.60 -1.14
C PHE A 16 -4.12 -0.51 -1.76
N LEU A 17 -5.37 -0.65 -1.30
CA LEU A 17 -6.26 -1.71 -1.76
C LEU A 17 -6.68 -1.51 -3.22
N ILE A 18 -7.07 -0.29 -3.60
CA ILE A 18 -7.45 0.05 -4.98
C ILE A 18 -6.23 0.02 -5.90
N GLY A 19 -5.10 0.61 -5.49
CA GLY A 19 -3.88 0.62 -6.29
C GLY A 19 -3.31 -0.78 -6.50
N GLY A 20 -3.29 -1.61 -5.45
CA GLY A 20 -2.82 -2.99 -5.52
C GLY A 20 -3.73 -3.87 -6.36
N SER A 21 -5.05 -3.76 -6.21
CA SER A 21 -6.00 -4.51 -7.04
C SER A 21 -6.00 -4.07 -8.50
N ALA A 22 -5.88 -2.77 -8.78
CA ALA A 22 -5.72 -2.27 -10.15
C ALA A 22 -4.42 -2.77 -10.80
N ALA A 23 -3.32 -2.81 -10.05
CA ALA A 23 -2.06 -3.36 -10.54
C ALA A 23 -2.18 -4.84 -10.91
N LEU A 24 -2.96 -5.65 -10.17
CA LEU A 24 -3.17 -7.05 -10.53
C LEU A 24 -4.00 -7.27 -11.80
N LEU A 25 -4.76 -6.27 -12.24
CA LEU A 25 -5.60 -6.35 -13.45
C LEU A 25 -4.87 -5.88 -14.72
N VAL A 26 -3.65 -5.36 -14.58
CA VAL A 26 -2.82 -4.94 -15.71
C VAL A 26 -2.00 -6.14 -16.18
N GLU A 27 -1.90 -6.33 -17.49
CA GLU A 27 -0.97 -7.30 -18.07
C GLU A 27 0.46 -6.76 -17.92
N TRP A 28 1.23 -7.38 -17.02
CA TRP A 28 2.62 -7.03 -16.83
C TRP A 28 3.54 -7.94 -17.61
N PRO A 29 4.69 -7.43 -18.07
CA PRO A 29 5.72 -8.28 -18.62
C PRO A 29 6.19 -9.30 -17.57
N PRO A 30 6.67 -10.48 -18.02
CA PRO A 30 7.25 -11.46 -17.12
C PRO A 30 8.49 -10.86 -16.44
N GLY A 31 8.51 -10.95 -15.12
CA GLY A 31 9.61 -10.47 -14.30
C GLY A 31 10.54 -11.61 -13.87
N PRO A 32 11.56 -11.27 -13.08
CA PRO A 32 12.51 -12.26 -12.57
C PRO A 32 11.83 -13.30 -11.67
N LYS A 33 12.36 -14.53 -11.70
CA LYS A 33 11.91 -15.67 -10.87
C LYS A 33 10.46 -16.12 -11.12
N ASN A 34 9.97 -16.02 -12.36
CA ASN A 34 8.61 -16.41 -12.76
C ASN A 34 7.49 -15.62 -12.06
N LEU A 35 7.80 -14.44 -11.54
CA LEU A 35 6.82 -13.49 -11.02
C LEU A 35 6.71 -12.32 -11.99
N ASP A 36 5.49 -11.92 -12.32
CA ASP A 36 5.21 -10.76 -13.15
C ASP A 36 5.63 -9.47 -12.43
N TRP A 37 5.94 -8.43 -13.22
CA TRP A 37 6.33 -7.13 -12.66
C TRP A 37 5.24 -6.50 -11.79
N GLY A 38 3.97 -6.83 -12.02
CA GLY A 38 2.85 -6.38 -11.20
C GLY A 38 2.97 -6.83 -9.75
N VAL A 39 3.25 -8.11 -9.52
CA VAL A 39 3.47 -8.65 -8.17
C VAL A 39 4.65 -7.95 -7.48
N TRP A 40 5.76 -7.73 -8.18
CA TRP A 40 6.90 -7.01 -7.62
C TRP A 40 6.53 -5.58 -7.22
N ILE A 41 5.82 -4.86 -8.09
CA ILE A 41 5.36 -3.50 -7.83
C ILE A 41 4.47 -3.48 -6.59
N VAL A 42 3.47 -4.37 -6.50
CA VAL A 42 2.53 -4.41 -5.36
C VAL A 42 3.28 -4.69 -4.05
N VAL A 43 4.23 -5.63 -4.04
CA VAL A 43 5.02 -5.96 -2.86
C VAL A 43 5.88 -4.77 -2.41
N TYR A 44 6.62 -4.16 -3.32
CA TYR A 44 7.46 -2.99 -3.00
C TYR A 44 6.64 -1.78 -2.59
N PHE A 45 5.48 -1.55 -3.23
CA PHE A 45 4.56 -0.49 -2.85
C PHE A 45 3.99 -0.72 -1.44
N GLY A 46 3.75 -1.98 -1.06
CA GLY A 46 3.38 -2.36 0.30
C GLY A 46 4.45 -1.99 1.33
N TYR A 47 5.73 -2.22 1.03
CA TYR A 47 6.82 -1.77 1.91
C TYR A 47 6.88 -0.25 2.03
N VAL A 48 6.77 0.48 0.92
CA VAL A 48 6.73 1.96 0.93
C VAL A 48 5.56 2.46 1.77
N TYR A 49 4.40 1.82 1.65
CA TYR A 49 3.22 2.12 2.44
C TYR A 49 3.47 1.95 3.94
N VAL A 50 4.00 0.80 4.36
CA VAL A 50 4.28 0.51 5.78
C VAL A 50 5.29 1.49 6.36
N VAL A 51 6.36 1.78 5.61
CA VAL A 51 7.37 2.77 6.03
C VAL A 51 6.76 4.16 6.14
N GLY A 52 5.99 4.59 5.14
CA GLY A 52 5.30 5.88 5.14
C GLY A 52 4.31 6.02 6.29
N ALA A 53 3.50 4.99 6.55
CA ALA A 53 2.57 4.96 7.68
C ALA A 53 3.31 5.03 9.03
N SER A 54 4.43 4.31 9.16
CA SER A 54 5.25 4.33 10.37
C SER A 54 5.86 5.71 10.61
N LEU A 55 6.43 6.34 9.57
CA LEU A 55 6.97 7.70 9.64
C LEU A 55 5.89 8.73 9.98
N PHE A 56 4.70 8.58 9.40
CA PHE A 56 3.56 9.46 9.69
C PHE A 56 3.11 9.32 11.15
N TYR A 57 3.02 8.09 11.67
CA TYR A 57 2.71 7.84 13.07
C TYR A 57 3.76 8.46 14.00
N VAL A 58 5.05 8.24 13.74
CA VAL A 58 6.15 8.84 14.52
C VAL A 58 6.06 10.36 14.53
N LYS A 59 5.74 10.99 13.39
CA LYS A 59 5.67 12.45 13.25
C LYS A 59 4.43 13.06 13.91
N THR A 60 3.30 12.37 13.89
CA THR A 60 2.00 12.96 14.27
C THR A 60 1.40 12.38 15.55
N GLY A 61 1.91 11.25 16.03
CA GLY A 61 1.35 10.48 17.15
C GLY A 61 -0.02 9.88 16.87
N LYS A 62 -0.42 9.80 15.59
CA LYS A 62 -1.77 9.42 15.15
C LYS A 62 -1.74 8.23 14.20
#